data_AF-A0A1Y1JVV1-F1
#
_entry.id   AF-A0A1Y1JVV1-F1
#
_cell.length_a   1.000
_cell.length_b   1.000
_cell.length_c   1.000
_cell.angle_alpha   90.00
_cell.angle_beta   90.00
_cell.angle_gamma   90.00
#
_symmetry.space_group_name_H-M   'P 1'
#
loop_
_entity.id
_entity.type
_entity.pdbx_description
1 polymer ?
#
loop_
_entity_poly.entity_id
_entity_poly.type
_entity_poly.pdbx_seq_one_letter_code
_entity_poly.pdbx_strand_id
1 'polypeptide(L)'
;FACRTPYENALSISSDARNVLEYDGNETLQKFGVTVNKNLATVNGRVLNVPAVAYIDATKKKISVNPFNGSWNMRAVKVVKKGSMISRWTYMNLLSRDTDRQVGLETM
;
A
#
# COMPACT_ATOMS: atom_id res chain seq x y z
N PHE A 1 15.02 -4.61 -12.33
CA PHE A 1 16.00 -4.10 -11.35
C PHE A 1 15.37 -3.28 -10.22
N ALA A 2 14.23 -2.59 -10.38
CA ALA A 2 13.70 -1.67 -9.35
C ALA A 2 12.72 -2.27 -8.31
N CYS A 3 12.17 -3.47 -8.50
CA CYS A 3 11.21 -4.09 -7.57
C CYS A 3 11.86 -5.27 -6.84
N ARG A 4 12.34 -5.05 -5.63
CA ARG A 4 12.94 -6.06 -4.75
C ARG A 4 12.40 -5.89 -3.34
N THR A 5 12.49 -6.95 -2.53
CA THR A 5 12.10 -6.86 -1.12
C THR A 5 13.03 -5.92 -0.34
N PRO A 6 12.59 -5.35 0.79
CA PRO A 6 13.45 -4.52 1.63
C PRO A 6 14.75 -5.22 2.06
N TYR A 7 14.70 -6.53 2.29
CA TYR A 7 15.87 -7.34 2.65
C TYR A 7 16.90 -7.41 1.52
N GLU A 8 16.47 -7.75 0.30
CA GLU A 8 17.35 -7.82 -0.87
C GLU A 8 17.94 -6.44 -1.21
N ASN A 9 17.16 -5.36 -1.02
CA ASN A 9 17.66 -4.00 -1.20
C ASN A 9 18.73 -3.65 -0.17
N ALA A 10 18.50 -3.96 1.11
CA ALA A 10 19.50 -3.71 2.16
C ALA A 10 20.81 -4.46 1.88
N LEU A 11 20.72 -5.72 1.46
CA LEU A 11 21.88 -6.51 1.04
C LEU A 11 22.63 -5.84 -0.11
N SER A 12 21.95 -5.55 -1.23
CA SER A 12 22.57 -4.96 -2.42
C SER A 12 23.19 -3.59 -2.15
N ILE A 13 22.63 -2.78 -1.26
CA ILE A 13 23.23 -1.52 -0.81
C ILE A 13 24.50 -1.78 0.02
N SER A 14 24.45 -2.73 0.95
CA SER A 14 25.59 -3.01 1.84
C SER A 14 26.75 -3.74 1.16
N SER A 15 26.48 -4.55 0.13
CA SER A 15 27.47 -5.31 -0.63
C SER A 15 27.81 -4.67 -1.97
N ASP A 16 26.89 -4.75 -2.94
CA ASP A 16 27.19 -4.50 -4.34
C ASP A 16 27.53 -3.03 -4.57
N ALA A 17 26.72 -2.12 -4.00
CA ALA A 17 26.95 -0.68 -4.12
C ALA A 17 28.26 -0.26 -3.44
N ARG A 18 28.61 -0.84 -2.29
CA ARG A 18 29.90 -0.57 -1.63
C ARG A 18 31.08 -0.98 -2.51
N ASN A 19 31.00 -2.16 -3.13
CA ASN A 19 32.04 -2.64 -4.03
C ASN A 19 32.19 -1.74 -5.24
N VAL A 20 31.07 -1.37 -5.87
CA VAL A 20 31.05 -0.47 -7.05
C VAL A 20 31.60 0.92 -6.73
N LEU A 21 31.36 1.42 -5.51
CA LEU A 21 31.81 2.74 -5.06
C LEU A 21 33.20 2.72 -4.41
N GLU A 22 33.84 1.53 -4.34
CA GLU A 22 35.17 1.30 -3.80
C GLU A 22 35.40 1.89 -2.39
N TYR A 23 34.38 1.93 -1.54
CA TYR A 23 34.48 2.61 -0.23
C TYR A 23 35.58 2.07 0.69
N ASP A 24 36.00 0.84 0.49
CA ASP A 24 37.06 0.21 1.29
C ASP A 24 38.47 0.38 0.65
N GLY A 25 38.56 0.76 -0.63
CA GLY A 25 39.80 0.84 -1.41
C GLY A 25 40.08 2.19 -2.07
N ASN A 26 39.19 3.17 -1.92
CA ASN A 26 39.31 4.46 -2.60
C ASN A 26 40.47 5.32 -2.01
N GLU A 27 41.51 5.56 -2.81
CA GLU A 27 42.67 6.35 -2.40
C GLU A 27 42.32 7.78 -1.98
N THR A 28 41.29 8.37 -2.60
CA THR A 28 40.86 9.74 -2.28
C THR A 28 40.27 9.80 -0.88
N LEU A 29 39.37 8.86 -0.53
CA LEU A 29 38.81 8.77 0.83
C LEU A 29 39.92 8.58 1.88
N GLN A 30 40.92 7.74 1.59
CA GLN A 30 42.06 7.52 2.47
C GLN A 30 42.89 8.80 2.66
N LYS A 31 43.17 9.56 1.59
CA LYS A 31 43.88 10.85 1.67
C LYS A 31 43.14 11.89 2.50
N PHE A 32 41.80 11.84 2.51
CA PHE A 32 40.96 12.69 3.36
C PHE A 32 40.75 12.12 4.78
N GLY A 33 41.29 10.94 5.10
CA GLY A 33 41.09 10.29 6.40
C GLY A 33 39.64 9.84 6.66
N VAL A 34 38.85 9.64 5.59
CA VAL A 34 37.44 9.26 5.67
C VAL A 34 37.31 7.75 5.55
N THR A 35 36.49 7.15 6.41
CA THR A 35 36.09 5.74 6.32
C THR A 35 34.58 5.63 6.36
N VAL A 36 34.02 4.64 5.67
CA VAL A 36 32.57 4.40 5.62
C VAL A 36 32.26 3.11 6.36
N ASN A 37 31.28 3.14 7.27
CA ASN A 37 30.87 1.95 8.02
C ASN A 37 30.28 0.88 7.08
N LYS A 38 30.62 -0.39 7.31
CA LYS A 38 30.17 -1.55 6.51
C LYS A 38 28.71 -1.92 6.76
N ASN A 39 28.15 -1.46 7.87
CA ASN A 39 26.78 -1.74 8.27
C ASN A 39 25.89 -0.51 8.03
N LEU A 40 24.61 -0.76 7.72
CA LEU A 40 23.61 0.30 7.70
C LEU A 40 23.43 0.88 9.10
N ALA A 41 23.15 2.18 9.18
CA ALA A 41 22.90 2.84 10.46
C ALA A 41 21.61 2.34 11.12
N THR A 42 21.70 1.89 12.37
CA THR A 42 20.54 1.49 13.18
C THR A 42 19.93 2.70 13.87
N VAL A 43 18.61 2.83 13.80
CA VAL A 43 17.86 3.93 14.43
C VAL A 43 16.70 3.39 15.25
N ASN A 44 16.37 4.08 16.34
CA ASN A 44 15.22 3.74 17.17
C ASN A 44 13.93 4.25 16.50
N GLY A 45 13.19 3.34 15.88
CA GLY A 45 11.87 3.61 15.32
C GLY A 45 10.75 3.58 16.37
N ARG A 46 9.61 4.19 16.04
CA ARG A 46 8.36 4.04 16.81
C ARG A 46 7.23 3.67 15.85
N VAL A 47 6.42 2.69 16.25
CA VAL A 47 5.15 2.38 15.57
C VAL A 47 4.04 3.03 16.39
N LEU A 48 3.34 3.99 15.79
CA LEU A 48 2.24 4.67 16.48
C LEU A 48 0.98 3.80 16.47
N ASN A 49 0.16 3.95 17.51
CA ASN A 49 -1.16 3.33 17.53
C ASN A 49 -2.00 3.84 16.36
N VAL A 50 -2.69 2.91 15.71
CA VAL A 50 -3.51 3.21 14.55
C VAL A 50 -4.84 3.88 14.98
N PRO A 51 -5.25 4.98 14.33
CA PRO A 51 -6.57 5.55 14.58
C PRO A 51 -7.65 4.63 14.00
N ALA A 52 -8.77 4.54 14.70
CA ALA A 52 -9.92 3.81 14.22
C ALA A 52 -10.71 4.62 13.19
N VAL A 53 -11.26 3.96 12.17
CA VAL A 53 -11.98 4.60 11.06
C VAL A 53 -13.48 4.54 11.33
N ALA A 54 -14.12 5.70 11.38
CA ALA A 54 -15.55 5.81 11.66
C ALA A 54 -16.41 5.59 10.42
N TYR A 55 -17.41 4.72 10.54
CA TYR A 55 -18.44 4.44 9.56
C TYR A 55 -19.83 4.37 10.20
N ILE A 56 -20.84 4.02 9.41
CA ILE A 56 -22.17 3.62 9.91
C ILE A 56 -22.50 2.20 9.48
N ASP A 57 -23.33 1.49 10.23
CA ASP A 57 -23.84 0.18 9.84
C ASP A 57 -25.09 0.29 8.94
N ALA A 58 -25.71 -0.86 8.63
CA ALA A 58 -26.94 -0.89 7.84
C ALA A 58 -28.12 -0.16 8.51
N THR A 59 -28.13 -0.08 9.84
CA THR A 59 -29.14 0.61 10.67
C THR A 59 -28.82 2.11 10.89
N LYS A 60 -27.75 2.62 10.27
CA LYS A 60 -27.22 3.98 10.44
C LYS A 60 -26.60 4.27 11.80
N LYS A 61 -26.28 3.25 12.59
CA LYS A 61 -25.56 3.40 13.86
C LYS A 61 -24.06 3.62 13.58
N LYS A 62 -23.43 4.53 14.32
CA LYS A 62 -21.98 4.75 14.26
C LYS A 62 -21.23 3.47 14.68
N ILE A 63 -20.27 3.06 13.87
CA ILE A 63 -19.39 1.92 14.10
C ILE A 63 -17.95 2.30 13.74
N SER A 64 -16.98 1.62 14.34
CA SER A 64 -15.57 1.84 14.12
C SER A 64 -14.91 0.61 13.52
N VAL A 65 -14.03 0.81 12.54
CA VAL A 65 -13.19 -0.24 11.95
C VAL A 65 -11.75 0.04 12.37
N ASN A 66 -11.09 -0.97 12.96
CA ASN A 66 -9.68 -0.87 13.34
C ASN A 66 -8.82 -1.35 12.16
N PRO A 67 -7.98 -0.48 11.58
CA PRO A 67 -7.07 -0.91 10.53
C PRO A 67 -6.00 -1.86 11.07
N PHE A 68 -5.50 -2.72 10.19
CA PHE A 68 -4.41 -3.66 10.46
C PHE A 68 -3.34 -3.53 9.39
N ASN A 69 -2.08 -3.38 9.80
CA ASN A 69 -0.94 -3.16 8.89
C ASN A 69 -1.18 -2.05 7.85
N GLY A 70 -1.78 -0.93 8.27
CA GLY A 70 -2.06 0.21 7.39
C GLY A 70 -3.23 0.00 6.42
N SER A 71 -4.02 -1.06 6.56
CA SER A 71 -5.13 -1.37 5.66
C SER A 71 -6.42 -1.71 6.42
N TRP A 72 -7.57 -1.44 5.80
CA TRP A 72 -8.90 -1.85 6.24
C TRP A 72 -9.81 -2.02 5.03
N ASN A 73 -11.00 -2.61 5.23
CA ASN A 73 -12.03 -2.70 4.20
C ASN A 73 -13.38 -2.22 4.74
N MET A 74 -14.37 -2.09 3.85
CA MET A 74 -15.72 -1.65 4.18
C MET A 74 -16.73 -2.80 4.35
N ARG A 75 -16.27 -3.98 4.77
CA ARG A 75 -17.17 -5.12 5.02
C ARG A 75 -18.18 -4.75 6.11
N ALA A 76 -19.46 -4.94 5.81
CA ALA A 76 -20.59 -4.69 6.73
C ALA A 76 -20.75 -3.23 7.24
N VAL A 77 -20.09 -2.26 6.60
CA VAL A 77 -20.23 -0.84 6.93
C VAL A 77 -20.61 -0.01 5.70
N LYS A 78 -21.13 1.19 5.92
CA LYS A 78 -21.55 2.16 4.91
C LYS A 78 -20.87 3.50 5.18
N VAL A 79 -20.73 4.31 4.12
CA VAL A 79 -20.18 5.68 4.23
C VAL A 79 -21.03 6.54 5.16
N VAL A 80 -20.37 7.39 5.97
CA VAL A 80 -21.05 8.29 6.93
C VAL A 80 -21.90 9.34 6.22
N LYS A 81 -21.37 9.89 5.12
CA LYS A 81 -22.07 10.85 4.26
C LYS A 81 -22.23 10.23 2.88
N LYS A 82 -23.48 9.99 2.46
CA LYS A 82 -23.77 9.54 1.10
C LYS A 82 -23.45 10.65 0.08
N GLY A 83 -22.98 10.25 -1.10
CA GLY A 83 -22.91 11.13 -2.26
C GLY A 83 -24.29 11.40 -2.85
N SER A 84 -24.31 12.09 -3.99
CA SER A 84 -25.52 12.27 -4.80
C SER A 84 -26.10 10.91 -5.20
N MET A 85 -27.42 10.82 -5.20
CA MET A 85 -28.11 9.60 -5.65
C MET A 85 -27.83 9.38 -7.15
N ILE A 86 -27.40 8.17 -7.50
CA ILE A 86 -27.27 7.76 -8.90
C ILE A 86 -28.69 7.50 -9.42
N SER A 87 -29.30 8.49 -10.06
CA SER A 87 -30.67 8.39 -10.59
C SER A 87 -30.73 7.77 -11.98
N ARG A 88 -29.62 7.82 -12.73
CA ARG A 88 -29.51 7.29 -14.10
C ARG A 88 -28.17 6.60 -14.24
N TRP A 89 -28.22 5.34 -14.67
CA TRP A 89 -27.04 4.56 -15.04
C TRP A 89 -27.41 3.69 -16.23
N THR A 90 -26.41 3.30 -17.02
CA THR A 90 -26.56 2.34 -18.11
C THR A 90 -25.33 1.44 -18.13
N TYR A 91 -25.44 0.28 -18.77
CA TYR A 91 -24.32 -0.64 -18.96
C TYR A 91 -24.36 -1.22 -20.38
N MET A 92 -23.21 -1.69 -20.85
CA MET A 92 -23.07 -2.41 -22.11
C MET A 92 -22.16 -3.61 -21.88
N ASN A 93 -22.65 -4.82 -22.17
CA ASN A 93 -21.85 -6.04 -22.09
C ASN A 93 -21.40 -6.45 -23.50
N LEU A 94 -20.12 -6.21 -23.80
CA LEU A 94 -19.54 -6.53 -25.10
C LEU A 94 -19.23 -8.02 -25.31
N LEU A 95 -19.27 -8.82 -24.24
CA LEU A 95 -18.96 -10.26 -24.27
C LEU A 95 -20.20 -11.13 -24.09
N SER A 96 -21.39 -10.54 -24.20
CA SER A 96 -22.66 -11.24 -24.00
C SER A 96 -22.80 -12.39 -24.99
N ARG A 97 -23.23 -13.54 -24.48
CA ARG A 97 -23.62 -14.72 -25.26
C ARG A 97 -25.11 -14.95 -25.11
N ASP A 98 -25.68 -15.73 -26.01
CA ASP A 98 -27.12 -16.06 -26.00
C ASP A 98 -27.55 -16.82 -24.74
N THR A 99 -26.61 -17.47 -24.04
CA THR A 99 -26.84 -18.21 -22.80
C THR A 99 -26.71 -17.35 -21.54
N ASP A 100 -26.24 -16.10 -21.66
CA ASP A 100 -26.01 -15.25 -20.49
C ASP A 100 -27.33 -14.76 -19.90
N ARG A 101 -27.38 -14.69 -18.56
CA ARG A 101 -28.55 -14.16 -17.85
C ARG A 101 -28.71 -12.68 -18.21
N GLN A 102 -29.83 -12.33 -18.84
CA GLN A 102 -30.17 -10.94 -19.10
C GLN A 102 -30.32 -10.17 -17.78
N VAL A 103 -29.63 -9.03 -17.67
CA VAL A 103 -29.67 -8.20 -16.47
C VAL A 103 -30.75 -7.13 -16.65
N GLY A 104 -31.78 -7.16 -15.79
CA GLY A 104 -32.80 -6.10 -15.69
C GLY A 104 -34.26 -6.48 -16.01
N LEU A 105 -34.56 -7.74 -16.37
CA LEU A 105 -35.95 -8.15 -16.66
C LEU A 105 -36.85 -8.35 -15.42
N GLU A 106 -36.27 -8.56 -14.23
CA GLU A 106 -37.02 -8.83 -12.99
C GLU A 106 -37.30 -7.57 -12.14
N THR A 107 -37.01 -6.37 -12.64
CA THR A 107 -37.06 -5.12 -11.85
C THR A 107 -37.90 -3.99 -12.47
N MET A 108 -38.75 -4.30 -13.44
CA MET A 108 -39.83 -3.42 -13.91
C MET A 108 -41.19 -4.02 -13.63
#